data_AF-A0A7J6SMN4-F1
#
_entry.id   AF-A0A7J6SMN4-F1
#
_cell.length_a   1.000
_cell.length_b   1.000
_cell.length_c   1.000
_cell.angle_alpha   90.00
_cell.angle_beta   90.00
_cell.angle_gamma   90.00
#
_symmetry.space_group_name_H-M   'P 1'
#
loop_
_entity.id
_entity.type
_entity.pdbx_description
1 polymer ?
#
loop_
_entity_poly.entity_id
_entity_poly.type
_entity_poly.pdbx_seq_one_letter_code
_entity_poly.pdbx_strand_id
1 'polypeptide(L)'
;MQFLEKAPVGAVEDTLEETIRKARCQAREQMHLTMSRVRRRMIAGMKANKLTLERLFGQFDKDRDGTLSLKEFNRALRRDLKLSRSDASAKDVAAVFALLDEDGTGSIDIDELKSLIRPPGSGKDSPTRG
;
A
#
# COMPACT_ATOMS: atom_id res chain seq x y z
N MET A 1 51.57 -36.40 -10.91
CA MET A 1 50.58 -35.64 -11.70
C MET A 1 49.18 -36.12 -11.33
N GLN A 2 48.43 -35.34 -10.57
CA GLN A 2 47.03 -35.01 -10.89
C GLN A 2 46.60 -33.89 -9.94
N PHE A 3 46.14 -32.82 -10.56
CA PHE A 3 45.97 -31.50 -9.99
C PHE A 3 44.72 -31.44 -9.12
N LEU A 4 44.88 -30.75 -7.99
CA LEU A 4 43.81 -30.34 -7.09
C LEU A 4 43.00 -29.23 -7.77
N GLU A 5 41.86 -29.57 -8.36
CA GLU A 5 40.95 -28.55 -8.88
C GLU A 5 39.92 -28.23 -7.79
N LYS A 6 40.21 -27.14 -7.07
CA LYS A 6 39.29 -26.54 -6.10
C LYS A 6 38.04 -26.06 -6.84
N ALA A 7 36.87 -26.52 -6.40
CA ALA A 7 35.59 -25.96 -6.81
C ALA A 7 35.50 -24.47 -6.39
N PRO A 8 34.97 -23.58 -7.24
CA PRO A 8 34.83 -22.17 -6.92
C PRO A 8 33.75 -21.95 -5.84
N VAL A 9 34.19 -21.46 -4.69
CA VAL A 9 33.33 -20.84 -3.67
C VAL A 9 32.94 -19.47 -4.20
N GLY A 10 31.67 -19.24 -4.56
CA GLY A 10 31.20 -17.86 -4.83
C GLY A 10 30.07 -17.63 -5.83
N ALA A 11 29.12 -18.55 -6.04
CA ALA A 11 28.04 -18.37 -7.01
C ALA A 11 26.61 -18.37 -6.43
N VAL A 12 26.44 -18.22 -5.12
CA VAL A 12 25.11 -18.39 -4.48
C VAL A 12 24.55 -17.17 -3.73
N GLU A 13 25.30 -16.07 -3.64
CA GLU A 13 24.84 -14.87 -2.91
C GLU A 13 24.25 -13.77 -3.82
N ASP A 14 24.67 -13.72 -5.10
CA ASP A 14 24.28 -12.65 -6.03
C ASP A 14 22.84 -12.83 -6.58
N THR A 15 22.33 -14.07 -6.64
CA THR A 15 20.99 -14.37 -7.17
C THR A 15 19.87 -14.06 -6.17
N LEU A 16 20.13 -14.14 -4.86
CA LEU A 16 19.12 -13.84 -3.84
C LEU A 16 18.82 -12.34 -3.79
N GLU A 17 19.85 -11.49 -3.86
CA GLU A 17 19.68 -10.04 -3.80
C GLU A 17 19.07 -9.47 -5.09
N GLU A 18 19.40 -10.02 -6.25
CA GLU A 18 18.76 -9.65 -7.52
C GLU A 18 17.29 -10.13 -7.57
N THR A 19 16.98 -11.32 -7.04
CA THR A 19 15.59 -11.79 -6.93
C THR A 19 14.79 -10.93 -5.96
N ILE A 20 15.37 -10.52 -4.83
CA ILE A 20 14.75 -9.59 -3.88
C ILE A 20 14.58 -8.20 -4.52
N ARG A 21 15.55 -7.69 -5.30
CA ARG A 21 15.43 -6.43 -6.04
C ARG A 21 14.34 -6.50 -7.10
N LYS A 22 14.30 -7.57 -7.91
CA LYS A 22 13.25 -7.79 -8.94
C LYS A 22 11.87 -7.96 -8.30
N ALA A 23 11.75 -8.70 -7.20
CA ALA A 23 10.51 -8.82 -6.44
C ALA A 23 10.05 -7.48 -5.84
N ARG A 24 10.97 -6.69 -5.28
CA ARG A 24 10.68 -5.33 -4.77
C ARG A 24 10.33 -4.35 -5.89
N CYS A 25 10.92 -4.47 -7.07
CA CYS A 25 10.66 -3.64 -8.25
C CYS A 25 9.31 -3.97 -8.89
N GLN A 26 9.01 -5.26 -9.11
CA GLN A 26 7.72 -5.72 -9.62
C GLN A 26 6.58 -5.44 -8.64
N ALA A 27 6.82 -5.61 -7.33
CA ALA A 27 5.86 -5.23 -6.31
C ALA A 27 5.57 -3.73 -6.39
N ARG A 28 6.58 -2.85 -6.44
CA ARG A 28 6.39 -1.39 -6.56
C ARG A 28 5.61 -0.98 -7.82
N GLU A 29 5.84 -1.62 -8.96
CA GLU A 29 5.21 -1.24 -10.23
C GLU A 29 3.77 -1.76 -10.37
N GLN A 30 3.53 -3.04 -10.05
CA GLN A 30 2.17 -3.59 -9.97
C GLN A 30 1.36 -2.89 -8.89
N MET A 31 1.99 -2.52 -7.77
CA MET A 31 1.33 -1.77 -6.70
C MET A 31 1.03 -0.33 -7.09
N HIS A 32 1.83 0.33 -7.95
CA HIS A 32 1.46 1.65 -8.46
C HIS A 32 0.13 1.61 -9.22
N LEU A 33 -0.14 0.52 -9.95
CA LEU A 33 -1.41 0.32 -10.65
C LEU A 33 -2.57 0.05 -9.68
N THR A 34 -2.40 -0.84 -8.70
CA THR A 34 -3.44 -1.16 -7.71
C THR A 34 -3.75 0.04 -6.82
N MET A 35 -2.73 0.71 -6.29
CA MET A 35 -2.86 1.94 -5.51
C MET A 35 -3.48 3.06 -6.33
N SER A 36 -3.08 3.22 -7.60
CA SER A 36 -3.69 4.22 -8.50
C SER A 36 -5.18 3.96 -8.74
N ARG A 37 -5.60 2.69 -8.86
CA ARG A 37 -7.02 2.33 -8.99
C ARG A 37 -7.77 2.66 -7.72
N VAL A 38 -7.26 2.24 -6.56
CA VAL A 38 -7.86 2.49 -5.24
C VAL A 38 -7.98 4.00 -5.01
N ARG A 39 -6.88 4.72 -5.12
CA ARG A 39 -6.80 6.17 -4.95
C ARG A 39 -7.74 6.93 -5.89
N ARG A 40 -7.71 6.62 -7.19
CA ARG A 40 -8.56 7.29 -8.18
C ARG A 40 -10.03 7.08 -7.85
N ARG A 41 -10.39 5.88 -7.41
CA ARG A 41 -11.77 5.53 -7.10
C ARG A 41 -12.24 6.14 -5.78
N MET A 42 -11.37 6.23 -4.78
CA MET A 42 -11.61 7.01 -3.56
C MET A 42 -11.87 8.49 -3.88
N ILE A 43 -10.97 9.15 -4.61
CA ILE A 43 -11.10 10.57 -4.97
C ILE A 43 -12.38 10.80 -5.78
N ALA A 44 -12.69 9.92 -6.73
CA ALA A 44 -13.92 10.00 -7.51
C ALA A 44 -15.17 9.82 -6.63
N GLY A 45 -15.17 8.86 -5.71
CA GLY A 45 -16.27 8.62 -4.76
C GLY A 45 -16.51 9.80 -3.83
N MET A 46 -15.45 10.38 -3.26
CA MET A 46 -15.53 11.57 -2.42
C MET A 46 -16.07 12.77 -3.20
N LYS A 47 -15.57 12.99 -4.44
CA LYS A 47 -16.02 14.11 -5.28
C LYS A 47 -17.47 13.95 -5.71
N ALA A 48 -17.90 12.74 -6.04
CA ALA A 48 -19.29 12.44 -6.41
C ALA A 48 -20.25 12.64 -5.24
N ASN A 49 -19.86 12.22 -4.03
CA ASN A 49 -20.71 12.32 -2.83
C ASN A 49 -20.47 13.59 -2.00
N LYS A 50 -19.59 14.51 -2.46
CA LYS A 50 -19.13 15.70 -1.72
C LYS A 50 -18.73 15.38 -0.26
N LEU A 51 -18.08 14.24 -0.04
CA LEU A 51 -17.65 13.79 1.28
C LEU A 51 -16.28 14.38 1.61
N THR A 52 -16.11 14.84 2.85
CA THR A 52 -14.80 15.16 3.40
C THR A 52 -14.04 13.89 3.75
N LEU A 53 -12.72 13.99 3.90
CA LEU A 53 -11.87 12.86 4.30
C LEU A 53 -12.35 12.25 5.62
N GLU A 54 -12.68 13.07 6.61
CA GLU A 54 -13.18 12.64 7.92
C GLU A 54 -14.50 11.88 7.81
N ARG A 55 -15.40 12.33 6.91
CA ARG A 55 -16.68 11.65 6.66
C ARG A 55 -16.46 10.31 5.98
N LEU A 56 -15.54 10.23 5.02
CA LEU A 56 -15.18 8.98 4.35
C LEU A 56 -14.52 8.03 5.36
N PHE A 57 -13.57 8.53 6.15
CA PHE A 57 -12.88 7.77 7.19
C PHE A 57 -13.89 7.20 8.18
N GLY A 58 -14.77 8.02 8.75
CA GLY A 58 -15.83 7.55 9.66
C GLY A 58 -16.92 6.69 9.00
N GLN A 59 -16.92 6.56 7.67
CA GLN A 59 -17.77 5.60 6.96
C GLN A 59 -17.09 4.23 6.81
N PHE A 60 -15.76 4.23 6.82
CA PHE A 60 -14.90 3.06 6.69
C PHE A 60 -14.64 2.45 8.07
N ASP A 61 -14.28 3.30 9.03
CA ASP A 61 -14.05 3.04 10.45
C ASP A 61 -15.40 2.79 11.13
N LYS A 62 -15.68 1.51 11.35
CA LYS A 62 -17.01 1.01 11.72
C LYS A 62 -17.15 0.93 13.24
N ASP A 63 -16.05 0.63 13.92
CA ASP A 63 -15.89 0.59 15.37
C ASP A 63 -15.50 1.95 15.97
N ARG A 64 -15.12 2.92 15.14
CA ARG A 64 -14.72 4.28 15.53
C ARG A 64 -13.51 4.27 16.45
N ASP A 65 -12.58 3.36 16.19
CA ASP A 65 -11.33 3.28 16.94
C ASP A 65 -10.33 4.36 16.50
N GLY A 66 -10.62 5.08 15.40
CA GLY A 66 -9.77 6.12 14.83
C GLY A 66 -8.72 5.57 13.87
N THR A 67 -8.71 4.26 13.62
CA THR A 67 -7.82 3.61 12.66
C THR A 67 -8.65 2.78 11.68
N LEU A 68 -8.00 2.24 10.65
CA LEU A 68 -8.65 1.33 9.71
C LEU A 68 -7.90 0.02 9.73
N SER A 69 -8.57 -1.02 10.22
CA SER A 69 -8.04 -2.37 10.15
C SER A 69 -8.13 -2.91 8.71
N LEU A 70 -7.25 -3.87 8.36
CA LEU A 70 -7.25 -4.52 7.04
C LEU A 70 -8.62 -5.08 6.62
N LYS A 71 -9.41 -5.58 7.59
CA LYS A 71 -10.79 -6.07 7.36
C LYS A 71 -11.73 -4.94 6.94
N GLU A 72 -11.64 -3.80 7.59
CA GLU A 72 -12.48 -2.63 7.34
C GLU A 72 -12.10 -1.97 6.03
N PHE A 73 -10.80 -1.83 5.78
CA PHE A 73 -10.27 -1.37 4.51
C PHE A 73 -10.78 -2.23 3.35
N ASN A 74 -10.69 -3.57 3.44
CA ASN A 74 -11.23 -4.48 2.42
C ASN A 74 -12.74 -4.29 2.20
N ARG A 75 -13.49 -4.15 3.29
CA ARG A 75 -14.93 -3.92 3.24
C ARG A 75 -15.26 -2.57 2.57
N ALA A 76 -14.48 -1.55 2.86
CA ALA A 76 -14.67 -0.22 2.30
C ALA A 76 -14.31 -0.17 0.80
N LEU A 77 -13.24 -0.84 0.37
CA LEU A 77 -12.93 -1.03 -1.06
C LEU A 77 -14.11 -1.69 -1.82
N ARG A 78 -14.78 -2.67 -1.21
CA ARG A 78 -15.94 -3.31 -1.82
C ARG A 78 -17.17 -2.40 -1.86
N ARG A 79 -17.40 -1.63 -0.79
CA ARG A 79 -18.61 -0.84 -0.62
C ARG A 79 -18.55 0.49 -1.38
N ASP A 80 -17.46 1.22 -1.24
CA ASP A 80 -17.29 2.57 -1.79
C ASP A 80 -16.67 2.55 -3.17
N LEU A 81 -15.64 1.71 -3.37
CA LEU A 81 -14.96 1.66 -4.66
C LEU A 81 -15.63 0.68 -5.64
N LYS A 82 -16.56 -0.14 -5.15
CA LYS A 82 -17.21 -1.24 -5.88
C LYS A 82 -16.19 -2.18 -6.54
N LEU A 83 -15.04 -2.37 -5.89
CA LEU A 83 -14.04 -3.33 -6.36
C LEU A 83 -14.47 -4.74 -5.97
N SER A 84 -14.68 -5.59 -6.96
CA SER A 84 -14.98 -7.01 -6.71
C SER A 84 -13.70 -7.76 -6.33
N ARG A 85 -13.84 -9.01 -5.86
CA ARG A 85 -12.66 -9.90 -5.65
C ARG A 85 -11.83 -10.07 -6.92
N SER A 86 -12.47 -9.93 -8.07
CA SER A 86 -11.83 -10.00 -9.39
C SER A 86 -10.98 -8.77 -9.72
N ASP A 87 -11.31 -7.60 -9.16
CA ASP A 87 -10.58 -6.35 -9.41
C ASP A 87 -9.42 -6.14 -8.43
N ALA A 88 -9.62 -6.56 -7.18
CA ALA A 88 -8.61 -6.55 -6.14
C ALA A 88 -8.76 -7.80 -5.27
N SER A 89 -7.75 -8.69 -5.33
CA SER A 89 -7.72 -9.87 -4.48
C SER A 89 -7.41 -9.47 -3.03
N ALA A 90 -7.64 -10.39 -2.09
CA ALA A 90 -7.26 -10.15 -0.70
C ALA A 90 -5.75 -9.85 -0.54
N LYS A 91 -4.91 -10.42 -1.41
CA LYS A 91 -3.46 -10.16 -1.42
C LYS A 91 -3.15 -8.75 -1.92
N ASP A 92 -3.84 -8.28 -2.96
CA ASP A 92 -3.67 -6.92 -3.48
C ASP A 92 -4.10 -5.88 -2.45
N VAL A 93 -5.23 -6.14 -1.77
CA VAL A 93 -5.70 -5.29 -0.69
C VAL A 93 -4.71 -5.27 0.47
N ALA A 94 -4.19 -6.42 0.88
CA ALA A 94 -3.18 -6.49 1.95
C ALA A 94 -1.87 -5.80 1.56
N ALA A 95 -1.44 -5.92 0.31
CA ALA A 95 -0.24 -5.24 -0.20
C ALA A 95 -0.42 -3.72 -0.25
N VAL A 96 -1.60 -3.24 -0.66
CA VAL A 96 -1.95 -1.80 -0.61
C VAL A 96 -1.99 -1.32 0.84
N PHE A 97 -2.58 -2.12 1.73
CA PHE A 97 -2.71 -1.79 3.14
C PHE A 97 -1.35 -1.63 3.82
N ALA A 98 -0.47 -2.61 3.66
CA ALA A 98 0.88 -2.57 4.23
C ALA A 98 1.79 -1.48 3.61
N LEU A 99 1.38 -0.88 2.49
CA LEU A 99 2.08 0.26 1.91
C LEU A 99 1.55 1.60 2.43
N LEU A 100 0.29 1.63 2.85
CA LEU A 100 -0.32 2.81 3.46
C LEU A 100 0.11 2.97 4.92
N ASP A 101 0.19 1.84 5.62
CA ASP A 101 0.75 1.72 6.95
C ASP A 101 2.28 1.81 6.87
N GLU A 102 2.79 3.04 6.77
CA GLU A 102 4.23 3.31 6.70
C GLU A 102 4.91 3.09 8.06
N ASP A 103 4.14 3.29 9.13
CA ASP A 103 4.60 3.11 10.51
C ASP A 103 4.58 1.62 10.94
N GLY A 104 3.91 0.75 10.16
CA GLY A 104 3.88 -0.70 10.39
C GLY A 104 3.03 -1.12 11.59
N THR A 105 2.06 -0.29 11.95
CA THR A 105 1.15 -0.48 13.09
C THR A 105 0.13 -1.60 12.87
N GLY A 106 -0.10 -2.00 11.62
CA GLY A 106 -1.14 -2.94 11.21
C GLY A 106 -2.52 -2.30 11.05
N SER A 107 -2.60 -0.97 11.12
CA SER A 107 -3.80 -0.15 10.98
C SER A 107 -3.48 1.08 10.11
N ILE A 108 -4.47 1.62 9.40
CA ILE A 108 -4.29 2.88 8.63
C ILE A 108 -4.94 4.02 9.38
N ASP A 109 -4.15 5.02 9.75
CA ASP A 109 -4.63 6.20 10.44
C ASP A 109 -5.21 7.24 9.46
N ILE A 110 -5.92 8.24 10.01
CA ILE A 110 -6.58 9.25 9.17
C ILE A 110 -5.57 10.08 8.37
N ASP A 111 -4.38 10.33 8.92
CA ASP A 111 -3.32 11.10 8.25
C ASP A 111 -2.66 10.31 7.11
N GLU A 112 -2.51 8.99 7.28
CA GLU A 112 -2.00 8.09 6.25
C GLU A 112 -3.00 8.00 5.09
N LEU A 113 -4.29 7.84 5.40
CA LEU A 113 -5.35 7.87 4.41
C LEU A 113 -5.44 9.23 3.68
N LYS A 114 -5.16 10.32 4.40
CA LYS A 114 -5.09 11.66 3.81
C LYS A 114 -3.96 11.80 2.81
N SER A 115 -2.80 11.21 3.11
CA SER A 115 -1.65 11.15 2.21
C SER A 115 -1.98 10.39 0.92
N LEU A 116 -2.77 9.30 1.03
CA LEU A 116 -3.26 8.56 -0.12
C LEU A 116 -4.12 9.40 -1.06
N ILE A 117 -4.97 10.28 -0.53
CA ILE A 117 -5.92 11.05 -1.33
C ILE A 117 -5.26 12.33 -1.87
N ARG A 118 -4.39 12.98 -1.07
CA ARG A 118 -3.68 14.20 -1.43
C ARG A 118 -2.58 13.96 -2.48
N PRO A 119 -2.61 14.59 -3.67
CA PRO A 119 -1.59 14.37 -4.70
C PRO A 119 -0.18 14.70 -4.18
N PRO A 120 0.85 13.89 -4.52
CA PRO A 120 2.24 14.22 -4.22
C PRO A 120 2.58 15.47 -5.03
N GLY A 121 2.66 16.62 -4.37
CA GLY A 121 2.74 17.92 -5.02
C GLY A 121 2.14 19.07 -4.21
N SER A 122 1.51 18.77 -3.07
CA SER A 122 1.17 19.79 -2.06
C SER A 122 2.02 19.54 -0.82
N GLY A 123 3.09 20.34 -0.68
CA GLY A 123 4.12 20.28 0.36
C GLY A 123 3.66 19.67 1.67
N LYS A 124 4.26 18.53 2.01
CA LYS A 124 4.67 18.27 3.39
C LYS A 124 6.17 18.56 3.42
N ASP A 125 6.53 19.84 3.32
CA ASP A 125 7.56 20.38 4.20
C ASP A 125 7.10 20.06 5.62
N SER A 126 7.63 18.99 6.18
CA SER A 126 7.63 18.77 7.61
C SER A 126 8.82 19.57 8.17
N PRO A 127 8.60 20.70 8.87
CA PRO A 127 9.57 21.13 9.86
C PRO A 127 9.46 20.12 11.00
N THR A 128 10.39 19.16 11.06
CA THR A 128 10.61 18.45 12.31
C THR A 128 11.02 19.50 13.34
N ARG A 129 10.13 19.69 14.30
CA ARG A 129 10.11 20.73 15.33
C ARG A 129 11.09 20.37 16.45
N GLY A 130 11.84 21.36 16.93
CA GLY A 130 12.40 21.40 18.29
C GLY A 130 13.89 21.21 18.40
#